data_AF-A0A8J3L700-F1
#
_entry.id   AF-A0A8J3L700-F1
#
_cell.length_a   1.000
_cell.length_b   1.000
_cell.length_c   1.000
_cell.angle_alpha   90.00
_cell.angle_beta   90.00
_cell.angle_gamma   90.00
#
_symmetry.space_group_name_H-M   'P 1'
#
loop_
_entity.id
_entity.type
_entity.pdbx_description
1 polymer ?
#
loop_
_entity_poly.entity_id
_entity_poly.type
_entity_poly.pdbx_seq_one_letter_code
_entity_poly.pdbx_strand_id
1 'polypeptide(L)'
;MPDEVRQAAQRSTGCAMKPDTLPEAAPVLVMAMPPLWSLPVREGPLLAAAARWRACAALAAETADGLAAATAPSAGWTGTDATAYEDRRRPAATGAERAADLARRAAVALEALAGRLASVQRHLDESLARVTAVVPCQGSRERLLFFARGPSHAARVHAAAAEAADLRGDLTTATRQAEAALAAVTTGWHELAGALPQAVALPTPEPSETVVVRGGGVTLVSTGANDDDVTVTVDAAGRLLVLVGGVTVAAVPDGRLVVRTGAGDDRVRVDPAVAAQVSVLAGAGGDRVDGGTLLHGAGGADTLLGRDGDDLLLGGDDRDYLDAGAGADVADGGAGDDTVYGLSGDDTLRGGAGRDHLSGGRGGDLLSGGDGGDVLTGGAGADLLDGATGLDRAYRDQADPATDAELSHVAPPVAPGGRVQVTGTPEFAERVESDLDLLRASPTGRRMLAELDAGLDGGDGWLPGDGPDTLEVRELPSGSANGFAGVDGDTDRHVISYEPGFQGLPGGAPPVAVLYHELAHVWDDLAGHDRPGAHSRDDLMWDGAGWVPVPDRERVAVGLPIDDDGDPTTPDRLDPHHPYPLTENALRDELGVSARQTYGTPRGPA
;
A
#
# COMPACT_ATOMS: atom_id res chain seq x y z
N MET A 1 -4.28 6.30 -37.84
CA MET A 1 -4.31 5.16 -38.79
C MET A 1 -5.62 4.41 -38.56
N PRO A 2 -6.36 4.01 -39.61
CA PRO A 2 -7.73 3.52 -39.45
C PRO A 2 -7.77 2.04 -39.02
N ASP A 3 -8.90 1.66 -38.42
CA ASP A 3 -9.26 0.35 -37.84
C ASP A 3 -9.01 -0.90 -38.70
N GLU A 4 -8.61 -0.74 -39.96
CA GLU A 4 -8.25 -1.85 -40.86
C GLU A 4 -6.94 -2.54 -40.48
N VAL A 5 -6.03 -1.87 -39.75
CA VAL A 5 -4.80 -2.51 -39.23
C VAL A 5 -5.07 -3.34 -37.97
N ARG A 6 -6.04 -2.93 -37.13
CA ARG A 6 -6.48 -3.73 -35.96
C ARG A 6 -7.27 -4.97 -36.36
N GLN A 7 -8.09 -4.89 -37.40
CA GLN A 7 -8.81 -6.06 -37.91
C GLN A 7 -7.95 -7.01 -38.76
N ALA A 8 -6.76 -6.60 -39.23
CA ALA A 8 -5.82 -7.50 -39.89
C ALA A 8 -5.04 -8.37 -38.88
N ALA A 9 -4.83 -7.90 -37.65
CA ALA A 9 -4.13 -8.64 -36.59
C ALA A 9 -4.95 -9.77 -35.93
N GLN A 10 -6.27 -9.81 -36.18
CA GLN A 10 -7.19 -10.86 -35.69
C GLN A 10 -7.65 -11.84 -36.78
N ARG A 11 -7.14 -11.75 -38.01
CA ARG A 11 -7.49 -12.68 -39.08
C ARG A 11 -6.64 -13.96 -39.01
N SER A 12 -7.21 -14.99 -38.38
CA SER A 12 -7.12 -16.40 -38.81
C SER A 12 -5.70 -16.96 -39.04
N THR A 13 -5.03 -17.40 -37.97
CA THR A 13 -3.83 -18.27 -38.06
C THR A 13 -4.06 -19.65 -37.44
N GLY A 14 -5.28 -20.18 -37.55
CA GLY A 14 -5.55 -21.61 -37.36
C GLY A 14 -5.30 -22.37 -38.66
N CYS A 15 -4.66 -23.53 -38.61
CA CYS A 15 -4.51 -24.37 -39.79
C CYS A 15 -5.86 -25.05 -40.07
N ALA A 16 -6.66 -24.46 -40.96
CA ALA A 16 -7.93 -25.03 -41.41
C ALA A 16 -7.73 -25.75 -42.75
N MET A 17 -7.96 -27.07 -42.77
CA MET A 17 -8.02 -27.83 -44.02
C MET A 17 -9.19 -27.34 -44.87
N LYS A 18 -8.97 -27.10 -46.18
CA LYS A 18 -10.06 -27.17 -47.17
C LYS A 18 -10.44 -28.65 -47.32
N PRO A 19 -11.71 -29.02 -47.11
CA PRO A 19 -12.17 -30.37 -47.39
C PRO A 19 -12.20 -30.51 -48.91
N ASP A 20 -11.27 -31.27 -49.48
CA ASP A 20 -11.56 -32.20 -50.58
C ASP A 20 -10.29 -32.98 -50.96
N THR A 21 -10.44 -34.30 -50.95
CA THR A 21 -9.49 -35.36 -51.39
C THR A 21 -8.42 -35.80 -50.38
N LEU A 22 -8.75 -36.85 -49.61
CA LEU A 22 -7.78 -37.84 -49.13
C LEU A 22 -7.61 -38.93 -50.21
N PRO A 23 -6.44 -39.11 -50.84
CA PRO A 23 -6.13 -40.31 -51.63
C PRO A 23 -5.27 -41.32 -50.83
N GLU A 24 -5.59 -42.61 -51.04
CA GLU A 24 -5.03 -43.94 -50.67
C GLU A 24 -3.74 -44.18 -49.86
N ALA A 25 -2.87 -43.20 -49.57
CA ALA A 25 -1.74 -43.42 -48.65
C ALA A 25 -2.10 -42.90 -47.26
N ALA A 26 -2.17 -43.79 -46.27
CA ALA A 26 -2.55 -43.44 -44.91
C ALA A 26 -1.63 -42.33 -44.35
N PRO A 27 -2.17 -41.13 -44.05
CA PRO A 27 -1.36 -40.07 -43.46
C PRO A 27 -0.83 -40.53 -42.09
N VAL A 28 0.48 -40.45 -41.88
CA VAL A 28 1.07 -40.69 -40.58
C VAL A 28 1.03 -39.37 -39.82
N LEU A 29 0.39 -39.36 -38.64
CA LEU A 29 0.52 -38.27 -37.69
C LEU A 29 1.99 -38.20 -37.26
N VAL A 30 2.68 -37.12 -37.63
CA VAL A 30 4.12 -37.02 -37.36
C VAL A 30 4.41 -36.36 -36.03
N MET A 31 3.57 -35.42 -35.57
CA MET A 31 3.88 -34.65 -34.38
C MET A 31 2.63 -33.99 -33.78
N ALA A 32 2.51 -34.05 -32.46
CA ALA A 32 1.62 -33.24 -31.64
C ALA A 32 2.49 -32.47 -30.65
N MET A 33 2.66 -31.17 -30.86
CA MET A 33 3.58 -30.37 -30.05
C MET A 33 2.81 -29.42 -29.11
N PRO A 34 3.32 -29.14 -27.89
CA PRO A 34 3.03 -27.88 -27.21
C PRO A 34 3.43 -26.69 -28.10
N PRO A 35 3.02 -25.44 -27.80
CA PRO A 35 3.21 -24.31 -28.71
C PRO A 35 4.68 -23.97 -28.93
N LEU A 36 5.35 -24.65 -29.86
CA LEU A 36 6.73 -24.33 -30.24
C LEU A 36 6.82 -23.00 -30.99
N TRP A 37 5.84 -22.74 -31.86
CA TRP A 37 5.79 -21.55 -32.72
C TRP A 37 5.00 -20.37 -32.13
N SER A 38 4.43 -20.53 -30.94
CA SER A 38 3.71 -19.44 -30.24
C SER A 38 4.40 -19.15 -28.92
N LEU A 39 4.69 -17.87 -28.68
CA LEU A 39 5.17 -17.39 -27.40
C LEU A 39 3.99 -16.81 -26.59
N PRO A 40 3.91 -17.09 -25.28
CA PRO A 40 2.82 -16.59 -24.43
C PRO A 40 2.98 -15.11 -24.06
N VAL A 41 4.19 -14.56 -24.20
CA VAL A 41 4.54 -13.19 -23.81
C VAL A 41 4.64 -12.29 -25.04
N ARG A 42 4.16 -11.05 -24.92
CA ARG A 42 4.28 -10.01 -25.94
C ARG A 42 5.28 -8.95 -25.51
N GLU A 43 5.84 -8.24 -26.48
CA GLU A 43 6.85 -7.21 -26.28
C GLU A 43 6.30 -5.90 -25.67
N GLY A 44 4.98 -5.66 -25.77
CA GLY A 44 4.33 -4.42 -25.31
C GLY A 44 4.62 -4.05 -23.86
N PRO A 45 4.37 -4.95 -22.88
CA PRO A 45 4.70 -4.72 -21.47
C PRO A 45 6.18 -4.40 -21.23
N LEU A 46 7.10 -5.09 -21.91
CA LEU A 46 8.54 -4.85 -21.79
C LEU A 46 8.92 -3.44 -22.30
N LEU A 47 8.31 -3.00 -23.40
CA LEU A 47 8.53 -1.66 -23.95
C LEU A 47 7.92 -0.56 -23.07
N ALA A 48 6.75 -0.82 -22.47
CA ALA A 48 6.13 0.10 -21.52
C ALA A 48 7.00 0.26 -20.25
N ALA A 49 7.50 -0.85 -19.71
CA ALA A 49 8.44 -0.84 -18.59
C ALA A 49 9.74 -0.12 -18.95
N ALA A 50 10.30 -0.37 -20.15
CA ALA A 50 11.48 0.35 -20.61
C ALA A 50 11.26 1.86 -20.73
N ALA A 51 10.09 2.30 -21.21
CA ALA A 51 9.74 3.71 -21.31
C ALA A 51 9.66 4.37 -19.92
N ARG A 52 9.10 3.69 -18.90
CA ARG A 52 9.12 4.16 -17.50
C ARG A 52 10.56 4.31 -16.99
N TRP A 53 11.43 3.34 -17.25
CA TRP A 53 12.86 3.44 -16.90
C TRP A 53 13.59 4.56 -17.64
N ARG A 54 13.22 4.88 -18.90
CA ARG A 54 13.73 6.04 -19.62
C ARG A 54 13.30 7.35 -18.97
N ALA A 55 12.05 7.45 -18.54
CA ALA A 55 11.55 8.63 -17.83
C ALA A 55 12.26 8.82 -16.48
N CYS A 56 12.43 7.74 -15.70
CA CYS A 56 13.23 7.74 -14.48
C CYS A 56 14.67 8.21 -14.75
N ALA A 57 15.31 7.70 -15.81
CA ALA A 57 16.65 8.12 -16.19
C ALA A 57 16.75 9.60 -16.57
N ALA A 58 15.73 10.14 -17.23
CA ALA A 58 15.67 11.56 -17.58
C ALA A 58 15.52 12.43 -16.31
N LEU A 59 14.59 12.07 -15.43
CA LEU A 59 14.37 12.76 -14.16
C LEU A 59 15.62 12.75 -13.25
N ALA A 60 16.29 11.60 -13.14
CA ALA A 60 17.52 11.49 -12.37
C ALA A 60 18.66 12.32 -12.97
N ALA A 61 18.77 12.37 -14.31
CA ALA A 61 19.76 13.21 -14.98
C ALA A 61 19.46 14.71 -14.81
N GLU A 62 18.20 15.13 -14.93
CA GLU A 62 17.79 16.51 -14.68
C GLU A 62 18.05 16.91 -13.22
N THR A 63 17.78 16.02 -12.27
CA THR A 63 18.10 16.22 -10.85
C THR A 63 19.61 16.35 -10.64
N ALA A 64 20.42 15.51 -11.28
CA ALA A 64 21.89 15.61 -11.22
C ALA A 64 22.39 16.95 -11.76
N ASP A 65 21.92 17.36 -12.94
CA ASP A 65 22.29 18.63 -13.56
C ASP A 65 21.84 19.82 -12.69
N GLY A 66 20.64 19.74 -12.12
CA GLY A 66 20.10 20.73 -11.19
C GLY A 66 20.96 20.86 -9.92
N LEU A 67 21.29 19.74 -9.28
CA LEU A 67 22.17 19.71 -8.11
C LEU A 67 23.57 20.21 -8.46
N ALA A 68 24.12 19.86 -9.62
CA ALA A 68 25.40 20.37 -10.10
C ALA A 68 25.39 21.89 -10.33
N ALA A 69 24.30 22.42 -10.88
CA ALA A 69 24.10 23.83 -11.16
C ALA A 69 23.77 24.68 -9.90
N ALA A 70 23.27 24.06 -8.83
CA ALA A 70 22.89 24.70 -7.57
C ALA A 70 24.07 25.25 -6.73
N THR A 71 25.15 25.69 -7.37
CA THR A 71 26.25 26.43 -6.71
C THR A 71 25.92 27.92 -6.51
N ALA A 72 24.90 28.45 -7.20
CA ALA A 72 24.48 29.85 -7.06
C ALA A 72 23.89 30.22 -5.68
N PRO A 73 23.05 29.38 -5.03
CA PRO A 73 22.57 29.59 -3.66
C PRO A 73 23.68 29.71 -2.61
N SER A 74 24.85 29.07 -2.81
CA SER A 74 25.95 29.05 -1.84
C SER A 74 27.04 30.11 -2.08
N ALA A 75 26.95 30.91 -3.14
CA ALA A 75 28.00 31.89 -3.50
C ALA A 75 28.27 32.95 -2.43
N GLY A 76 27.37 33.12 -1.45
CA GLY A 76 27.54 33.98 -0.27
C GLY A 76 27.70 33.24 1.06
N TRP A 77 27.64 31.91 1.07
CA TRP A 77 27.78 31.10 2.28
C TRP A 77 29.26 30.82 2.55
N THR A 78 29.72 31.06 3.77
CA THR A 78 31.08 30.74 4.20
C THR A 78 31.04 30.06 5.57
N GLY A 79 32.03 29.22 5.87
CA GLY A 79 32.07 28.50 7.14
C GLY A 79 31.53 27.07 7.02
N THR A 80 31.25 26.45 8.17
CA THR A 80 30.91 25.03 8.29
C THR A 80 29.67 24.63 7.52
N ASP A 81 28.66 25.50 7.44
CA ASP A 81 27.39 25.20 6.75
C ASP A 81 27.54 25.19 5.23
N ALA A 82 28.42 26.05 4.69
CA ALA A 82 28.78 26.04 3.27
C ALA A 82 29.50 24.74 2.89
N THR A 83 30.42 24.29 3.74
CA THR A 83 31.11 23.00 3.57
C THR A 83 30.13 21.85 3.69
N ALA A 84 29.26 21.83 4.70
CA ALA A 84 28.26 20.78 4.90
C ALA A 84 27.27 20.70 3.71
N TYR A 85 26.86 21.84 3.16
CA TYR A 85 26.04 21.89 1.95
C TYR A 85 26.77 21.26 0.75
N GLU A 86 28.02 21.65 0.48
CA GLU A 86 28.80 21.10 -0.63
C GLU A 86 29.13 19.61 -0.46
N ASP A 87 29.42 19.18 0.77
CA ASP A 87 29.69 17.78 1.13
C ASP A 87 28.47 16.89 0.94
N ARG A 88 27.25 17.44 1.01
CA ARG A 88 26.00 16.69 0.72
C ARG A 88 25.59 16.79 -0.75
N ARG A 89 25.65 17.99 -1.32
CA ARG A 89 25.21 18.25 -2.71
C ARG A 89 26.03 17.45 -3.72
N ARG A 90 27.35 17.34 -3.56
CA ARG A 90 28.21 16.66 -4.54
C ARG A 90 27.97 15.16 -4.60
N PRO A 91 27.95 14.41 -3.47
CA PRO A 91 27.54 13.01 -3.49
C PRO A 91 26.13 12.82 -3.99
N ALA A 92 25.17 13.68 -3.63
CA ALA A 92 23.79 13.60 -4.15
C ALA A 92 23.74 13.77 -5.68
N ALA A 93 24.47 14.74 -6.24
CA ALA A 93 24.56 14.93 -7.68
C ALA A 93 25.17 13.70 -8.37
N THR A 94 26.30 13.21 -7.85
CA THR A 94 26.98 12.00 -8.37
C THR A 94 26.08 10.77 -8.27
N GLY A 95 25.31 10.67 -7.18
CA GLY A 95 24.35 9.61 -6.94
C GLY A 95 23.20 9.63 -7.94
N ALA A 96 22.64 10.81 -8.21
CA ALA A 96 21.60 11.02 -9.22
C ALA A 96 22.11 10.70 -10.64
N GLU A 97 23.37 11.01 -10.97
CA GLU A 97 23.98 10.59 -12.24
C GLU A 97 24.07 9.05 -12.33
N ARG A 98 24.48 8.40 -11.25
CA ARG A 98 24.57 6.93 -11.18
C ARG A 98 23.19 6.28 -11.29
N ALA A 99 22.17 6.83 -10.62
CA ALA A 99 20.77 6.44 -10.75
C ALA A 99 20.30 6.53 -12.22
N ALA A 100 20.60 7.64 -12.89
CA ALA A 100 20.26 7.83 -14.29
C ALA A 100 20.90 6.76 -15.20
N ASP A 101 22.17 6.42 -14.95
CA ASP A 101 22.88 5.36 -15.66
C ASP A 101 22.29 3.97 -15.42
N LEU A 102 21.94 3.64 -14.18
CA LEU A 102 21.30 2.38 -13.82
C LEU A 102 19.92 2.25 -14.48
N ALA A 103 19.11 3.31 -14.42
CA ALA A 103 17.81 3.37 -15.09
C ALA A 103 17.94 3.22 -16.62
N ARG A 104 18.92 3.86 -17.25
CA ARG A 104 19.23 3.66 -18.69
C ARG A 104 19.57 2.20 -19.00
N ARG A 105 20.35 1.54 -18.14
CA ARG A 105 20.73 0.12 -18.32
C ARG A 105 19.51 -0.80 -18.22
N ALA A 106 18.60 -0.56 -17.27
CA ALA A 106 17.35 -1.31 -17.18
C ALA A 106 16.50 -1.14 -18.44
N ALA A 107 16.30 0.10 -18.91
CA ALA A 107 15.57 0.37 -20.14
C ALA A 107 16.17 -0.35 -21.34
N VAL A 108 17.50 -0.28 -21.52
CA VAL A 108 18.22 -0.95 -22.63
C VAL A 108 18.08 -2.48 -22.55
N ALA A 109 18.16 -3.07 -21.36
CA ALA A 109 18.00 -4.51 -21.18
C ALA A 109 16.58 -4.98 -21.58
N LEU A 110 15.56 -4.23 -21.16
CA LEU A 110 14.16 -4.49 -21.50
C LEU A 110 13.87 -4.29 -22.99
N GLU A 111 14.37 -3.21 -23.59
CA GLU A 111 14.28 -2.93 -25.03
C GLU A 111 14.95 -4.04 -25.86
N ALA A 112 16.13 -4.50 -25.43
CA ALA A 112 16.86 -5.58 -26.11
C ALA A 112 16.09 -6.91 -26.03
N LEU A 113 15.52 -7.25 -24.87
CA LEU A 113 14.70 -8.45 -24.70
C LEU A 113 13.41 -8.36 -25.54
N ALA A 114 12.73 -7.22 -25.53
CA ALA A 114 11.56 -6.96 -26.35
C ALA A 114 11.86 -7.12 -27.85
N GLY A 115 12.98 -6.55 -28.32
CA GLY A 115 13.45 -6.70 -29.69
C GLY A 115 13.77 -8.15 -30.05
N ARG A 116 14.40 -8.91 -29.13
CA ARG A 116 14.67 -10.34 -29.35
C ARG A 116 13.38 -11.15 -29.41
N LEU A 117 12.43 -10.89 -28.51
CA LEU A 117 11.12 -11.54 -28.46
C LEU A 117 10.36 -11.34 -29.78
N ALA A 118 10.27 -10.09 -30.26
CA ALA A 118 9.62 -9.76 -31.53
C ALA A 118 10.31 -10.44 -32.72
N SER A 119 11.65 -10.42 -32.75
CA SER A 119 12.43 -11.09 -33.78
C SER A 119 12.20 -12.61 -33.79
N VAL A 120 12.24 -13.26 -32.63
CA VAL A 120 12.02 -14.71 -32.50
C VAL A 120 10.60 -15.07 -32.92
N GLN A 121 9.57 -14.34 -32.45
CA GLN A 121 8.19 -14.59 -32.85
C GLN A 121 8.00 -14.47 -34.37
N ARG A 122 8.61 -13.46 -35.01
CA ARG A 122 8.60 -13.34 -36.48
C ARG A 122 9.24 -14.54 -37.17
N HIS A 123 10.40 -15.00 -36.73
CA HIS A 123 11.06 -16.17 -37.34
C HIS A 123 10.28 -17.46 -37.11
N LEU A 124 9.63 -17.61 -35.94
CA LEU A 124 8.70 -18.71 -35.68
C LEU A 124 7.52 -18.67 -36.65
N ASP A 125 6.90 -17.51 -36.85
CA ASP A 125 5.80 -17.35 -37.81
C ASP A 125 6.23 -17.67 -39.25
N GLU A 126 7.42 -17.22 -39.68
CA GLU A 126 7.99 -17.56 -40.98
C GLU A 126 8.29 -19.06 -41.12
N SER A 127 8.85 -19.70 -40.09
CA SER A 127 9.12 -21.14 -40.07
C SER A 127 7.83 -21.96 -40.16
N LEU A 128 6.80 -21.55 -39.41
CA LEU A 128 5.47 -22.16 -39.47
C LEU A 128 4.83 -21.98 -40.85
N ALA A 129 4.92 -20.79 -41.45
CA ALA A 129 4.40 -20.54 -42.80
C ALA A 129 5.09 -21.43 -43.85
N ARG A 130 6.42 -21.60 -43.77
CA ARG A 130 7.18 -22.47 -44.69
C ARG A 130 6.74 -23.93 -44.62
N VAL A 131 6.52 -24.49 -43.43
CA VAL A 131 6.12 -25.89 -43.27
C VAL A 131 4.65 -26.12 -43.63
N THR A 132 3.76 -25.20 -43.26
CA THR A 132 2.31 -25.31 -43.51
C THR A 132 1.95 -25.07 -44.99
N ALA A 133 2.80 -24.39 -45.76
CA ALA A 133 2.65 -24.25 -47.21
C ALA A 133 2.77 -25.59 -47.98
N VAL A 134 3.40 -26.61 -47.39
CA VAL A 134 3.71 -27.88 -48.08
C VAL A 134 3.25 -29.13 -47.33
N VAL A 135 3.08 -29.07 -46.00
CA VAL A 135 2.60 -30.19 -45.17
C VAL A 135 1.21 -29.85 -44.62
N PRO A 136 0.17 -30.67 -44.92
CA PRO A 136 -1.15 -30.49 -44.34
C PRO A 136 -1.12 -30.50 -42.80
N CYS A 137 -1.88 -29.62 -42.19
CA CYS A 137 -2.01 -29.54 -40.74
C CYS A 137 -3.46 -29.31 -40.28
N GLN A 138 -3.70 -29.49 -38.99
CA GLN A 138 -4.96 -29.18 -38.32
C GLN A 138 -4.68 -28.62 -36.91
N GLY A 139 -5.52 -27.69 -36.46
CA GLY A 139 -5.52 -27.20 -35.08
C GLY A 139 -5.25 -25.70 -34.94
N SER A 140 -4.99 -25.28 -33.70
CA SER A 140 -4.68 -23.89 -33.34
C SER A 140 -3.17 -23.71 -33.14
N ARG A 141 -2.69 -22.46 -33.02
CA ARG A 141 -1.28 -22.18 -32.68
C ARG A 141 -0.81 -22.83 -31.37
N GLU A 142 -1.73 -23.18 -30.47
CA GLU A 142 -1.45 -23.85 -29.21
C GLU A 142 -1.32 -25.36 -29.33
N ARG A 143 -1.99 -25.96 -30.32
CA ARG A 143 -1.93 -27.38 -30.65
C ARG A 143 -2.03 -27.57 -32.16
N LEU A 144 -0.88 -27.73 -32.79
CA LEU A 144 -0.75 -28.03 -34.22
C LEU A 144 -0.46 -29.52 -34.43
N LEU A 145 -1.22 -30.14 -35.33
CA LEU A 145 -1.02 -31.50 -35.80
C LEU A 145 -0.59 -31.47 -37.27
N PHE A 146 0.51 -32.15 -37.60
CA PHE A 146 1.00 -32.28 -38.98
C PHE A 146 0.78 -33.69 -39.54
N PHE A 147 0.28 -33.75 -40.78
CA PHE A 147 0.00 -34.99 -41.51
C PHE A 147 0.98 -35.16 -42.66
N ALA A 148 2.06 -35.93 -42.44
CA ALA A 148 3.07 -36.13 -43.47
C ALA A 148 2.67 -37.22 -44.47
N ARG A 149 2.91 -36.96 -45.75
CA ARG A 149 2.71 -37.91 -46.86
C ARG A 149 4.08 -38.48 -47.28
N GLY A 150 4.75 -39.16 -46.36
CA GLY A 150 6.04 -39.82 -46.59
C GLY A 150 7.26 -39.13 -45.96
N PRO A 151 8.47 -39.71 -46.12
CA PRO A 151 9.67 -39.33 -45.35
C PRO A 151 10.12 -37.88 -45.55
N SER A 152 9.98 -37.33 -46.75
CA SER A 152 10.39 -35.95 -47.04
C SER A 152 9.52 -34.90 -46.35
N HIS A 153 8.22 -35.17 -46.15
CA HIS A 153 7.34 -34.29 -45.38
C HIS A 153 7.67 -34.37 -43.89
N ALA A 154 7.89 -35.58 -43.36
CA ALA A 154 8.29 -35.77 -41.98
C ALA A 154 9.61 -35.05 -41.67
N ALA A 155 10.62 -35.18 -42.55
CA ALA A 155 11.91 -34.49 -42.41
C ALA A 155 11.77 -32.95 -42.36
N ARG A 156 10.86 -32.37 -43.16
CA ARG A 156 10.59 -30.91 -43.14
C ARG A 156 9.96 -30.46 -41.82
N VAL A 157 9.00 -31.22 -41.28
CA VAL A 157 8.38 -30.93 -39.97
C VAL A 157 9.42 -31.01 -38.85
N HIS A 158 10.26 -32.05 -38.85
CA HIS A 158 11.33 -32.18 -37.86
C HIS A 158 12.37 -31.06 -37.95
N ALA A 159 12.77 -30.65 -39.16
CA ALA A 159 13.71 -29.55 -39.34
C ALA A 159 13.14 -28.21 -38.86
N ALA A 160 11.87 -27.91 -39.17
CA ALA A 160 11.20 -26.71 -38.68
C ALA A 160 11.04 -26.73 -37.15
N ALA A 161 10.74 -27.89 -36.57
CA ALA A 161 10.66 -28.05 -35.12
C ALA A 161 12.03 -27.84 -34.43
N ALA A 162 13.12 -28.32 -35.04
CA ALA A 162 14.48 -28.06 -34.56
C ALA A 162 14.84 -26.57 -34.64
N GLU A 163 14.55 -25.90 -35.76
CA GLU A 163 14.72 -24.45 -35.92
C GLU A 163 13.95 -23.68 -34.84
N ALA A 164 12.69 -24.04 -34.59
CA ALA A 164 11.89 -23.42 -33.55
C ALA A 164 12.46 -23.65 -32.14
N ALA A 165 13.00 -24.84 -31.87
CA ALA A 165 13.67 -25.13 -30.60
C ALA A 165 14.95 -24.29 -30.40
N ASP A 166 15.77 -24.15 -31.45
CA ASP A 166 16.98 -23.33 -31.43
C ASP A 166 16.64 -21.85 -31.17
N LEU A 167 15.64 -21.31 -31.88
CA LEU A 167 15.16 -19.94 -31.68
C LEU A 167 14.64 -19.69 -30.25
N ARG A 168 14.03 -20.69 -29.62
CA ARG A 168 13.62 -20.61 -28.22
C ARG A 168 14.81 -20.69 -27.26
N GLY A 169 15.81 -21.52 -27.55
CA GLY A 169 17.06 -21.55 -26.77
C GLY A 169 17.82 -20.22 -26.81
N ASP A 170 17.81 -19.57 -27.96
CA ASP A 170 18.30 -18.21 -28.15
C ASP A 170 17.52 -17.18 -27.32
N LEU A 171 16.19 -17.27 -27.32
CA LEU A 171 15.35 -16.40 -26.50
C LEU A 171 15.61 -16.61 -25.00
N THR A 172 15.69 -17.85 -24.54
CA THR A 172 16.04 -18.19 -23.14
C THR A 172 17.40 -17.62 -22.76
N THR A 173 18.37 -17.61 -23.67
CA THR A 173 19.68 -17.02 -23.42
C THR A 173 19.60 -15.49 -23.32
N ALA A 174 18.83 -14.84 -24.18
CA ALA A 174 18.58 -13.41 -24.09
C ALA A 174 17.82 -13.02 -22.81
N THR A 175 16.83 -13.83 -22.38
CA THR A 175 16.12 -13.64 -21.12
C THR A 175 17.09 -13.69 -19.94
N ARG A 176 17.95 -14.71 -19.85
CA ARG A 176 18.96 -14.79 -18.78
C ARG A 176 19.95 -13.62 -18.78
N GLN A 177 20.29 -13.10 -19.96
CA GLN A 177 21.14 -11.91 -20.08
C GLN A 177 20.42 -10.65 -19.56
N ALA A 178 19.14 -10.50 -19.89
CA ALA A 178 18.32 -9.40 -19.39
C ALA A 178 18.12 -9.50 -17.87
N GLU A 179 17.82 -10.69 -17.34
CA GLU A 179 17.73 -10.95 -15.89
C GLU A 179 19.03 -10.58 -15.18
N ALA A 180 20.19 -11.02 -15.68
CA ALA A 180 21.48 -10.69 -15.09
C ALA A 180 21.77 -9.17 -15.15
N ALA A 181 21.38 -8.50 -16.24
CA ALA A 181 21.53 -7.05 -16.37
C ALA A 181 20.62 -6.30 -15.38
N LEU A 182 19.36 -6.73 -15.22
CA LEU A 182 18.42 -6.16 -14.27
C LEU A 182 18.86 -6.42 -12.84
N ALA A 183 19.35 -7.62 -12.50
CA ALA A 183 19.91 -7.91 -11.19
C ALA A 183 21.11 -7.01 -10.85
N ALA A 184 22.02 -6.77 -11.80
CA ALA A 184 23.12 -5.84 -11.62
C ALA A 184 22.64 -4.39 -11.44
N VAL A 185 21.55 -3.99 -12.12
CA VAL A 185 20.90 -2.70 -11.89
C VAL A 185 20.34 -2.62 -10.48
N THR A 186 19.62 -3.65 -10.01
CA THR A 186 19.09 -3.75 -8.65
C THR A 186 20.20 -3.63 -7.60
N THR A 187 21.31 -4.38 -7.75
CA THR A 187 22.46 -4.26 -6.85
C THR A 187 23.03 -2.84 -6.85
N GLY A 188 23.16 -2.23 -8.03
CA GLY A 188 23.65 -0.85 -8.15
C GLY A 188 22.75 0.17 -7.46
N TRP A 189 21.43 -0.02 -7.50
CA TRP A 189 20.46 0.82 -6.78
C TRP A 189 20.55 0.63 -5.27
N HIS A 190 20.71 -0.61 -4.78
CA HIS A 190 20.92 -0.87 -3.35
C HIS A 190 22.22 -0.23 -2.83
N GLU A 191 23.32 -0.37 -3.57
CA GLU A 191 24.58 0.30 -3.24
C GLU A 191 24.44 1.82 -3.22
N LEU A 192 23.67 2.39 -4.16
CA LEU A 192 23.41 3.82 -4.21
C LEU A 192 22.57 4.27 -3.01
N ALA A 193 21.50 3.55 -2.69
CA ALA A 193 20.64 3.84 -1.56
C ALA A 193 21.41 3.84 -0.24
N GLY A 194 22.28 2.85 -0.01
CA GLY A 194 23.15 2.81 1.18
C GLY A 194 24.31 3.81 1.19
N ALA A 195 24.66 4.39 0.04
CA ALA A 195 25.73 5.40 -0.09
C ALA A 195 25.21 6.84 0.03
N LEU A 196 23.92 7.06 -0.23
CA LEU A 196 23.27 8.31 0.11
C LEU A 196 23.12 8.36 1.63
N PRO A 197 23.53 9.45 2.30
CA PRO A 197 23.35 9.56 3.74
C PRO A 197 21.86 9.44 4.08
N GLN A 198 21.51 8.51 4.97
CA GLN A 198 20.17 8.45 5.57
C GLN A 198 19.85 9.77 6.30
N ALA A 199 18.55 10.07 6.36
CA ALA A 199 17.88 11.22 6.97
C ALA A 199 18.79 12.29 7.62
N VAL A 200 18.81 13.45 6.95
CA VAL A 200 18.81 14.80 7.52
C VAL A 200 19.36 14.94 8.95
N ALA A 201 20.69 15.04 9.09
CA ALA A 201 21.22 15.88 10.17
C ALA A 201 20.83 17.32 9.85
N LEU A 202 19.71 17.77 10.42
CA LEU A 202 19.27 19.16 10.42
C LEU A 202 20.46 20.03 10.85
N PRO A 203 20.74 21.16 10.18
CA PRO A 203 21.88 21.99 10.54
C PRO A 203 21.83 22.33 12.03
N THR A 204 22.90 21.96 12.74
CA THR A 204 23.12 22.23 14.15
C THR A 204 24.00 23.46 14.31
N PRO A 205 23.74 24.31 15.33
CA PRO A 205 22.70 24.13 16.35
C PRO A 205 21.29 24.48 15.84
N GLU A 206 20.29 23.76 16.36
CA GLU A 206 18.89 24.18 16.26
C GLU A 206 18.74 25.59 16.84
N PRO A 207 17.90 26.43 16.23
CA PRO A 207 17.78 27.79 16.70
C PRO A 207 17.04 27.80 18.04
N SER A 208 17.50 28.63 18.98
CA SER A 208 16.84 28.80 20.28
C SER A 208 15.52 29.58 20.21
N GLU A 209 15.17 30.08 19.03
CA GLU A 209 13.97 30.86 18.72
C GLU A 209 13.57 30.63 17.26
N THR A 210 12.34 30.96 16.88
CA THR A 210 11.90 30.78 15.50
C THR A 210 12.72 31.63 14.52
N VAL A 211 13.32 30.99 13.52
CA VAL A 211 14.14 31.64 12.48
C VAL A 211 13.43 31.58 11.13
N VAL A 212 13.37 32.71 10.43
CA VAL A 212 12.83 32.82 9.07
C VAL A 212 13.95 33.19 8.10
N VAL A 213 14.21 32.32 7.12
CA VAL A 213 15.18 32.53 6.05
C VAL A 213 14.46 32.64 4.73
N ARG A 214 14.85 33.61 3.89
CA ARG A 214 14.28 33.81 2.55
C ARG A 214 15.37 33.87 1.50
N GLY A 215 15.22 33.13 0.41
CA GLY A 215 16.14 33.16 -0.71
C GLY A 215 15.76 32.20 -1.83
N GLY A 216 16.05 32.57 -3.08
CA GLY A 216 15.86 31.67 -4.23
C GLY A 216 14.42 31.21 -4.48
N GLY A 217 13.41 31.99 -4.07
CA GLY A 217 12.00 31.59 -4.17
C GLY A 217 11.55 30.58 -3.11
N VAL A 218 12.33 30.41 -2.04
CA VAL A 218 12.00 29.58 -0.88
C VAL A 218 11.97 30.44 0.38
N THR A 219 10.95 30.24 1.20
CA THR A 219 10.94 30.68 2.60
C THR A 219 11.09 29.46 3.48
N LEU A 220 12.08 29.48 4.38
CA LEU A 220 12.26 28.47 5.42
C LEU A 220 11.84 29.08 6.75
N VAL A 221 10.97 28.42 7.49
CA VAL A 221 10.63 28.73 8.87
C VAL A 221 11.13 27.58 9.73
N SER A 222 11.99 27.86 10.71
CA SER A 222 12.52 26.87 11.65
C SER A 222 12.09 27.22 13.07
N THR A 223 11.42 26.35 13.81
CA THR A 223 10.77 26.74 15.09
C THR A 223 11.62 26.47 16.33
N GLY A 224 12.42 25.41 16.39
CA GLY A 224 13.45 25.26 17.41
C GLY A 224 13.61 23.85 17.93
N ALA A 225 13.53 23.67 19.25
CA ALA A 225 13.69 22.40 19.96
C ALA A 225 12.58 22.21 21.02
N ASN A 226 11.49 22.97 20.92
CA ASN A 226 10.37 22.92 21.85
C ASN A 226 9.17 22.38 21.11
N ASP A 227 8.20 21.82 21.84
CA ASP A 227 6.88 21.48 21.30
C ASP A 227 6.19 22.72 20.71
N ASP A 228 6.16 22.81 19.38
CA ASP A 228 5.68 23.96 18.63
C ASP A 228 4.34 23.64 17.94
N ASP A 229 3.38 24.57 18.03
CA ASP A 229 2.10 24.50 17.29
C ASP A 229 2.16 25.47 16.10
N VAL A 230 2.43 24.91 14.92
CA VAL A 230 2.59 25.61 13.65
C VAL A 230 1.31 25.53 12.82
N THR A 231 0.82 26.67 12.37
CA THR A 231 -0.29 26.75 11.41
C THR A 231 0.14 27.51 10.18
N VAL A 232 0.02 26.88 9.02
CA VAL A 232 0.20 27.49 7.71
C VAL A 232 -1.18 27.76 7.11
N THR A 233 -1.46 29.02 6.81
CA THR A 233 -2.76 29.47 6.31
C THR A 233 -2.62 30.57 5.28
N VAL A 234 -3.72 31.15 4.81
CA VAL A 234 -3.75 32.28 3.89
C VAL A 234 -4.41 33.50 4.54
N ASP A 235 -3.90 34.68 4.21
CA ASP A 235 -4.59 35.93 4.56
C ASP A 235 -5.75 36.25 3.61
N ALA A 236 -6.50 37.30 3.90
CA ALA A 236 -7.62 37.74 3.05
C ALA A 236 -7.21 38.16 1.63
N ALA A 237 -5.92 38.36 1.37
CA ALA A 237 -5.37 38.65 0.05
C ALA A 237 -4.82 37.39 -0.64
N GLY A 238 -4.97 36.20 -0.05
CA GLY A 238 -4.46 34.92 -0.56
C GLY A 238 -2.97 34.71 -0.36
N ARG A 239 -2.31 35.52 0.48
CA ARG A 239 -0.87 35.35 0.78
C ARG A 239 -0.70 34.34 1.90
N LEU A 240 0.26 33.45 1.73
CA LEU A 240 0.56 32.42 2.71
C LEU A 240 1.14 33.07 3.99
N LEU A 241 0.63 32.65 5.14
CA LEU A 241 1.05 33.02 6.48
C LEU A 241 1.50 31.79 7.25
N VAL A 242 2.54 31.95 8.07
CA VAL A 242 2.98 30.95 9.04
C VAL A 242 2.80 31.53 10.44
N LEU A 243 2.06 30.81 11.28
CA LEU A 243 1.82 31.13 12.67
C LEU A 243 2.50 30.07 13.54
N VAL A 244 3.14 30.49 14.62
CA VAL A 244 3.69 29.61 15.66
C VAL A 244 3.08 30.03 16.99
N GLY A 245 2.42 29.11 17.70
CA GLY A 245 1.66 29.42 18.92
C GLY A 245 0.57 30.48 18.70
N GLY A 246 -0.02 30.53 17.50
CA GLY A 246 -1.02 31.52 17.10
C GLY A 246 -0.47 32.91 16.74
N VAL A 247 0.85 33.11 16.75
CA VAL A 247 1.49 34.37 16.37
C VAL A 247 2.06 34.27 14.97
N THR A 248 1.71 35.19 14.07
CA THR A 248 2.29 35.23 12.72
C THR A 248 3.79 35.54 12.77
N VAL A 249 4.62 34.57 12.38
CA VAL A 249 6.08 34.69 12.32
C VAL A 249 6.58 34.97 10.91
N ALA A 250 5.84 34.55 9.88
CA ALA A 250 6.20 34.79 8.48
C ALA A 250 4.97 35.06 7.61
N ALA A 251 5.16 35.91 6.61
CA ALA A 251 4.32 35.99 5.42
C ALA A 251 5.17 35.58 4.21
N VAL A 252 4.64 34.72 3.35
CA VAL A 252 5.30 34.19 2.16
C VAL A 252 4.60 34.80 0.95
N PRO A 253 5.20 35.84 0.33
CA PRO A 253 4.56 36.57 -0.76
C PRO A 253 4.47 35.74 -2.03
N ASP A 254 5.52 34.95 -2.35
CA ASP A 254 5.59 34.05 -3.50
C ASP A 254 6.55 32.88 -3.20
N GLY A 255 6.38 31.75 -3.86
CA GLY A 255 7.34 30.63 -3.86
C GLY A 255 7.01 29.49 -2.88
N ARG A 256 7.96 28.59 -2.67
CA ARG A 256 7.80 27.42 -1.79
C ARG A 256 8.03 27.79 -0.33
N LEU A 257 7.29 27.15 0.58
CA LEU A 257 7.53 27.19 2.01
C LEU A 257 8.13 25.85 2.46
N VAL A 258 9.16 25.92 3.30
CA VAL A 258 9.64 24.79 4.09
C VAL A 258 9.44 25.14 5.57
N VAL A 259 8.71 24.30 6.29
CA VAL A 259 8.60 24.35 7.75
C VAL A 259 9.55 23.31 8.33
N ARG A 260 10.35 23.70 9.31
CA ARG A 260 11.22 22.81 10.08
C ARG A 260 10.95 22.96 11.56
N THR A 261 10.50 21.92 12.24
CA THR A 261 10.11 22.07 13.65
C THR A 261 11.28 21.81 14.60
N GLY A 262 12.03 20.72 14.39
CA GLY A 262 13.24 20.39 15.15
C GLY A 262 12.91 19.41 16.27
N ALA A 263 13.61 19.42 17.41
CA ALA A 263 13.23 18.55 18.53
C ALA A 263 11.93 19.00 19.22
N GLY A 264 11.24 18.09 19.91
CA GLY A 264 9.96 18.35 20.58
C GLY A 264 8.83 17.53 19.95
N ASP A 265 7.68 17.46 20.62
CA ASP A 265 6.47 16.86 20.06
C ASP A 265 5.66 17.96 19.35
N ASP A 266 5.89 18.14 18.05
CA ASP A 266 5.39 19.28 17.28
C ASP A 266 4.03 19.01 16.63
N ARG A 267 3.29 20.09 16.34
CA ARG A 267 2.04 20.04 15.59
C ARG A 267 2.09 21.00 14.43
N VAL A 268 1.99 20.51 13.21
CA VAL A 268 1.95 21.32 11.99
C VAL A 268 0.63 21.10 11.27
N ARG A 269 -0.12 22.17 11.02
CA ARG A 269 -1.35 22.14 10.20
C ARG A 269 -1.21 23.06 9.01
N VAL A 270 -1.47 22.55 7.83
CA VAL A 270 -1.39 23.27 6.56
C VAL A 270 -2.78 23.39 5.95
N ASP A 271 -3.17 24.62 5.65
CA ASP A 271 -4.41 24.89 4.93
C ASP A 271 -4.36 24.24 3.53
N PRO A 272 -5.36 23.41 3.16
CA PRO A 272 -5.42 22.74 1.86
C PRO A 272 -5.27 23.68 0.67
N ALA A 273 -5.69 24.95 0.81
CA ALA A 273 -5.57 25.94 -0.26
C ALA A 273 -4.11 26.27 -0.64
N VAL A 274 -3.14 25.93 0.21
CA VAL A 274 -1.71 26.18 -0.01
C VAL A 274 -0.81 24.96 0.13
N ALA A 275 -1.37 23.78 0.45
CA ALA A 275 -0.62 22.54 0.68
C ALA A 275 0.42 22.25 -0.42
N ALA A 276 0.04 22.44 -1.69
CA ALA A 276 0.90 22.25 -2.87
C ALA A 276 2.22 23.06 -2.89
N GLN A 277 2.39 24.04 -2.00
CA GLN A 277 3.58 24.89 -1.92
C GLN A 277 4.43 24.61 -0.67
N VAL A 278 3.95 23.74 0.23
CA VAL A 278 4.51 23.55 1.57
C VAL A 278 5.17 22.19 1.68
N SER A 279 6.39 22.18 2.21
CA SER A 279 7.08 20.98 2.66
C SER A 279 7.35 21.10 4.15
N VAL A 280 7.15 20.02 4.90
CA VAL A 280 7.35 19.97 6.34
C VAL A 280 8.43 18.95 6.65
N LEU A 281 9.45 19.40 7.36
CA LEU A 281 10.56 18.59 7.85
C LEU A 281 10.49 18.64 9.38
N ALA A 282 9.80 17.67 9.96
CA ALA A 282 9.79 17.47 11.39
C ALA A 282 11.18 17.01 11.88
N GLY A 283 11.34 16.86 13.19
CA GLY A 283 12.65 16.61 13.78
C GLY A 283 12.65 15.41 14.70
N ALA A 284 12.84 15.64 16.00
CA ALA A 284 12.96 14.53 16.95
C ALA A 284 11.87 14.65 18.02
N GLY A 285 11.04 13.63 18.17
CA GLY A 285 9.87 13.67 19.05
C GLY A 285 8.68 13.05 18.33
N GLY A 286 7.54 12.97 18.99
CA GLY A 286 6.32 12.49 18.36
C GLY A 286 5.59 13.64 17.67
N ASP A 287 5.83 13.80 16.37
CA ASP A 287 5.32 14.91 15.59
C ASP A 287 3.98 14.58 14.93
N ARG A 288 3.10 15.59 14.80
CA ARG A 288 1.87 15.50 14.01
C ARG A 288 1.86 16.51 12.90
N VAL A 289 1.95 16.04 11.67
CA VAL A 289 1.95 16.86 10.45
C VAL A 289 0.69 16.58 9.64
N ASP A 290 -0.05 17.64 9.33
CA ASP A 290 -1.32 17.59 8.63
C ASP A 290 -1.28 18.54 7.41
N GLY A 291 -1.05 17.96 6.24
CA GLY A 291 -0.98 18.62 4.94
C GLY A 291 0.41 19.10 4.51
N GLY A 292 0.60 19.19 3.19
CA GLY A 292 1.86 19.54 2.53
C GLY A 292 2.12 18.57 1.37
N THR A 293 3.20 18.74 0.61
CA THR A 293 3.56 17.79 -0.47
C THR A 293 4.75 16.88 -0.13
N LEU A 294 5.46 17.22 0.94
CA LEU A 294 6.57 16.42 1.48
C LEU A 294 6.48 16.55 2.99
N LEU A 295 6.29 15.41 3.64
CA LEU A 295 6.18 15.27 5.08
C LEU A 295 7.28 14.31 5.51
N HIS A 296 8.15 14.74 6.43
CA HIS A 296 9.21 13.89 6.97
C HIS A 296 9.17 13.99 8.49
N GLY A 297 8.86 12.88 9.17
CA GLY A 297 8.79 12.78 10.62
C GLY A 297 10.17 12.74 11.28
N ALA A 298 11.08 12.00 10.65
CA ALA A 298 12.48 11.83 11.02
C ALA A 298 12.70 10.91 12.23
N GLY A 299 12.44 11.31 13.48
CA GLY A 299 12.65 10.37 14.58
C GLY A 299 11.68 10.56 15.73
N GLY A 300 11.14 9.45 16.22
CA GLY A 300 10.06 9.44 17.19
C GLY A 300 8.79 8.93 16.53
N ALA A 301 7.76 8.66 17.33
CA ALA A 301 6.52 8.10 16.79
C ALA A 301 5.66 9.21 16.17
N ASP A 302 5.60 9.28 14.86
CA ASP A 302 5.00 10.39 14.12
C ASP A 302 3.60 10.06 13.58
N THR A 303 2.85 11.11 13.26
CA THR A 303 1.59 11.04 12.50
C THR A 303 1.67 12.00 11.31
N LEU A 304 1.71 11.45 10.11
CA LEU A 304 1.82 12.20 8.85
C LEU A 304 0.56 12.00 8.01
N LEU A 305 -0.12 13.10 7.68
CA LEU A 305 -1.35 13.10 6.87
C LEU A 305 -1.12 13.95 5.61
N GLY A 306 -1.02 13.32 4.43
CA GLY A 306 -0.75 14.00 3.15
C GLY A 306 -1.93 14.84 2.67
N ARG A 307 -3.12 14.24 2.72
CA ARG A 307 -4.43 14.78 2.27
C ARG A 307 -4.58 14.64 0.76
N ASP A 308 -5.14 15.65 0.09
CA ASP A 308 -5.28 15.66 -1.37
C ASP A 308 -3.96 16.09 -2.03
N GLY A 309 -3.53 15.37 -3.06
CA GLY A 309 -2.35 15.69 -3.86
C GLY A 309 -1.43 14.48 -4.01
N ASP A 310 -0.50 14.56 -4.97
CA ASP A 310 0.57 13.57 -5.06
C ASP A 310 1.67 13.92 -4.03
N ASP A 311 1.76 13.15 -2.96
CA ASP A 311 2.53 13.45 -1.77
C ASP A 311 3.70 12.48 -1.52
N LEU A 312 4.70 12.97 -0.80
CA LEU A 312 5.81 12.16 -0.29
C LEU A 312 5.81 12.15 1.24
N LEU A 313 5.54 11.00 1.83
CA LEU A 313 5.55 10.79 3.29
C LEU A 313 6.73 9.90 3.67
N LEU A 314 7.52 10.35 4.65
CA LEU A 314 8.66 9.63 5.20
C LEU A 314 8.51 9.61 6.73
N GLY A 315 8.21 8.45 7.31
CA GLY A 315 8.05 8.28 8.76
C GLY A 315 9.36 8.55 9.48
N GLY A 316 10.28 7.59 9.42
CA GLY A 316 11.62 7.76 9.98
C GLY A 316 11.98 6.64 10.94
N ASP A 317 12.44 7.00 12.14
CA ASP A 317 12.73 6.06 13.22
C ASP A 317 11.53 5.98 14.19
N ASP A 318 11.32 4.82 14.79
CA ASP A 318 10.21 4.47 15.69
C ASP A 318 8.88 4.23 14.94
N ARG A 319 7.78 4.04 15.68
CA ARG A 319 6.49 3.60 15.11
C ARG A 319 5.71 4.79 14.58
N ASP A 320 5.49 4.79 13.27
CA ASP A 320 4.82 5.88 12.58
C ASP A 320 3.43 5.52 12.06
N TYR A 321 2.59 6.54 11.94
CA TYR A 321 1.31 6.48 11.25
C TYR A 321 1.34 7.41 10.03
N LEU A 322 1.23 6.82 8.85
CA LEU A 322 1.22 7.52 7.57
C LEU A 322 -0.13 7.27 6.89
N ASP A 323 -0.81 8.35 6.54
CA ASP A 323 -2.01 8.36 5.70
C ASP A 323 -1.74 9.32 4.54
N ALA A 324 -1.49 8.75 3.36
CA ALA A 324 -1.05 9.51 2.19
C ALA A 324 -2.21 10.33 1.63
N GLY A 325 -3.37 9.71 1.42
CA GLY A 325 -4.61 10.39 1.12
C GLY A 325 -5.04 10.17 -0.33
N ALA A 326 -5.47 11.23 -1.00
CA ALA A 326 -5.95 11.12 -2.37
C ALA A 326 -4.89 11.63 -3.33
N GLY A 327 -4.33 10.78 -4.18
CA GLY A 327 -3.22 11.12 -5.06
C GLY A 327 -2.44 9.90 -5.53
N ALA A 328 -1.46 10.09 -6.40
CA ALA A 328 -0.47 9.04 -6.66
C ALA A 328 0.71 9.25 -5.71
N ASP A 329 0.65 8.59 -4.55
CA ASP A 329 1.50 8.90 -3.41
C ASP A 329 2.71 7.97 -3.28
N VAL A 330 3.72 8.47 -2.55
CA VAL A 330 4.85 7.67 -2.10
C VAL A 330 4.97 7.78 -0.58
N ALA A 331 4.85 6.65 0.11
CA ALA A 331 4.99 6.58 1.56
C ALA A 331 6.02 5.52 1.98
N ASP A 332 6.92 5.88 2.88
CA ASP A 332 7.93 4.99 3.48
C ASP A 332 7.86 5.12 5.01
N GLY A 333 7.49 4.04 5.70
CA GLY A 333 7.40 3.98 7.16
C GLY A 333 8.78 4.19 7.80
N GLY A 334 9.77 3.43 7.35
CA GLY A 334 11.15 3.57 7.79
C GLY A 334 11.57 2.46 8.73
N ALA A 335 11.91 2.78 9.97
CA ALA A 335 12.36 1.81 10.97
C ALA A 335 11.41 1.84 12.16
N GLY A 336 10.59 0.82 12.33
CA GLY A 336 9.51 0.84 13.29
C GLY A 336 8.50 -0.25 12.99
N ASP A 337 7.48 -0.38 13.85
CA ASP A 337 6.30 -1.17 13.48
C ASP A 337 5.26 -0.20 12.91
N ASP A 338 5.32 0.09 11.62
CA ASP A 338 4.65 1.24 11.01
C ASP A 338 3.25 0.91 10.48
N THR A 339 2.43 1.94 10.32
CA THR A 339 1.07 1.84 9.78
C THR A 339 0.94 2.81 8.61
N VAL A 340 0.86 2.29 7.39
CA VAL A 340 0.93 3.07 6.14
C VAL A 340 -0.31 2.83 5.27
N TYR A 341 -1.01 3.90 4.89
CA TYR A 341 -2.19 3.87 4.03
C TYR A 341 -1.98 4.75 2.81
N GLY A 342 -2.20 4.19 1.61
CA GLY A 342 -2.24 4.92 0.35
C GLY A 342 -3.56 5.67 0.18
N LEU A 343 -4.67 4.94 0.36
CA LEU A 343 -6.06 5.38 0.14
C LEU A 343 -6.45 5.46 -1.32
N SER A 344 -6.55 6.61 -1.98
CA SER A 344 -7.06 6.65 -3.36
C SER A 344 -6.05 7.17 -4.37
N GLY A 345 -5.76 6.35 -5.37
CA GLY A 345 -4.83 6.63 -6.47
C GLY A 345 -3.85 5.48 -6.65
N ASP A 346 -2.89 5.65 -7.56
CA ASP A 346 -1.91 4.57 -7.84
C ASP A 346 -0.67 4.79 -6.93
N ASP A 347 -0.64 4.13 -5.78
CA ASP A 347 0.30 4.44 -4.70
C ASP A 347 1.55 3.55 -4.69
N THR A 348 2.62 4.03 -4.05
CA THR A 348 3.82 3.26 -3.76
C THR A 348 4.13 3.32 -2.26
N LEU A 349 3.94 2.20 -1.57
CA LEU A 349 4.05 2.09 -0.12
C LEU A 349 5.19 1.14 0.27
N ARG A 350 5.99 1.55 1.25
CA ARG A 350 7.04 0.74 1.88
C ARG A 350 6.88 0.77 3.39
N GLY A 351 6.89 -0.41 4.01
CA GLY A 351 6.90 -0.54 5.47
C GLY A 351 8.27 -0.17 6.01
N GLY A 352 9.27 -0.94 5.61
CA GLY A 352 10.66 -0.68 5.97
C GLY A 352 11.20 -1.78 6.86
N ALA A 353 11.60 -1.48 8.09
CA ALA A 353 12.13 -2.46 9.02
C ALA A 353 11.29 -2.52 10.30
N GLY A 354 10.72 -3.68 10.59
CA GLY A 354 9.87 -3.95 11.74
C GLY A 354 8.62 -4.68 11.30
N ARG A 355 7.53 -4.65 12.08
CA ARG A 355 6.28 -5.31 11.69
C ARG A 355 5.28 -4.29 11.21
N ASP A 356 5.15 -4.19 9.91
CA ASP A 356 4.42 -3.10 9.29
C ASP A 356 3.01 -3.51 8.85
N HIS A 357 2.11 -2.54 8.83
CA HIS A 357 0.77 -2.67 8.28
C HIS A 357 0.59 -1.71 7.11
N LEU A 358 0.49 -2.25 5.90
CA LEU A 358 0.34 -1.49 4.66
C LEU A 358 -1.03 -1.74 4.05
N SER A 359 -1.70 -0.67 3.61
CA SER A 359 -2.91 -0.75 2.81
C SER A 359 -2.85 0.17 1.60
N GLY A 360 -2.94 -0.39 0.38
CA GLY A 360 -2.96 0.37 -0.87
C GLY A 360 -4.22 1.21 -0.97
N GLY A 361 -5.38 0.55 -0.91
CA GLY A 361 -6.67 1.20 -0.98
C GLY A 361 -7.28 1.04 -2.36
N ARG A 362 -7.61 2.12 -3.05
CA ARG A 362 -8.21 2.11 -4.39
C ARG A 362 -7.17 2.55 -5.41
N GLY A 363 -6.82 1.68 -6.34
CA GLY A 363 -5.90 2.03 -7.42
C GLY A 363 -5.10 0.84 -7.89
N GLY A 364 -4.07 1.05 -8.70
CA GLY A 364 -3.09 0.02 -9.00
C GLY A 364 -1.84 0.22 -8.15
N ASP A 365 -1.81 -0.38 -6.96
CA ASP A 365 -0.83 -0.02 -5.94
C ASP A 365 0.42 -0.91 -5.96
N LEU A 366 1.52 -0.39 -5.43
CA LEU A 366 2.76 -1.10 -5.20
C LEU A 366 3.10 -1.10 -3.70
N LEU A 367 3.06 -2.26 -3.06
CA LEU A 367 3.32 -2.41 -1.63
C LEU A 367 4.56 -3.30 -1.41
N SER A 368 5.47 -2.83 -0.56
CA SER A 368 6.63 -3.60 -0.07
C SER A 368 6.65 -3.62 1.45
N GLY A 369 6.51 -4.79 2.07
CA GLY A 369 6.60 -4.95 3.54
C GLY A 369 7.98 -4.56 4.05
N GLY A 370 8.99 -5.35 3.68
CA GLY A 370 10.38 -5.03 3.97
C GLY A 370 11.03 -6.07 4.87
N ASP A 371 11.65 -5.65 5.96
CA ASP A 371 12.27 -6.53 6.95
C ASP A 371 11.31 -6.75 8.12
N GLY A 372 10.68 -7.93 8.22
CA GLY A 372 9.91 -8.29 9.41
C GLY A 372 8.69 -9.14 9.12
N GLY A 373 7.60 -8.93 9.85
CA GLY A 373 6.43 -9.81 9.74
C GLY A 373 5.22 -8.97 9.43
N ASP A 374 4.99 -8.74 8.14
CA ASP A 374 4.17 -7.63 7.68
C ASP A 374 2.75 -8.06 7.31
N VAL A 375 1.84 -7.10 7.35
CA VAL A 375 0.46 -7.23 6.86
C VAL A 375 0.29 -6.28 5.69
N LEU A 376 -0.02 -6.83 4.52
CA LEU A 376 -0.19 -6.09 3.28
C LEU A 376 -1.61 -6.28 2.75
N THR A 377 -2.34 -5.19 2.53
CA THR A 377 -3.67 -5.20 1.91
C THR A 377 -3.62 -4.41 0.61
N GLY A 378 -3.93 -5.05 -0.52
CA GLY A 378 -3.98 -4.36 -1.83
C GLY A 378 -5.13 -3.37 -1.86
N GLY A 379 -6.32 -3.89 -1.59
CA GLY A 379 -7.57 -3.13 -1.68
C GLY A 379 -8.21 -3.35 -3.04
N ALA A 380 -8.88 -2.33 -3.58
CA ALA A 380 -9.58 -2.41 -4.84
C ALA A 380 -8.69 -1.95 -6.00
N GLY A 381 -8.41 -2.87 -6.92
CA GLY A 381 -7.71 -2.58 -8.16
C GLY A 381 -6.74 -3.69 -8.49
N ALA A 382 -5.64 -3.38 -9.17
CA ALA A 382 -4.70 -4.41 -9.61
C ALA A 382 -3.33 -4.12 -9.01
N ASP A 383 -3.09 -4.74 -7.87
CA ASP A 383 -2.01 -4.34 -6.95
C ASP A 383 -0.82 -5.30 -7.06
N LEU A 384 0.36 -4.84 -6.64
CA LEU A 384 1.54 -5.66 -6.49
C LEU A 384 2.02 -5.59 -5.05
N LEU A 385 1.87 -6.71 -4.32
CA LEU A 385 2.31 -6.82 -2.93
C LEU A 385 3.55 -7.72 -2.86
N ASP A 386 4.61 -7.24 -2.23
CA ASP A 386 5.84 -7.94 -1.95
C ASP A 386 6.11 -7.90 -0.44
N GLY A 387 6.07 -9.05 0.25
CA GLY A 387 6.40 -9.12 1.68
C GLY A 387 7.89 -8.87 1.94
N ALA A 388 8.74 -9.14 0.96
CA ALA A 388 10.20 -9.15 1.07
C ALA A 388 10.73 -10.19 2.08
N THR A 389 11.16 -9.80 3.28
CA THR A 389 11.79 -10.74 4.22
C THR A 389 10.99 -10.90 5.50
N GLY A 390 10.68 -12.15 5.82
CA GLY A 390 10.22 -12.57 7.13
C GLY A 390 8.94 -13.41 7.02
N LEU A 391 7.89 -13.12 7.79
CA LEU A 391 6.67 -13.94 7.76
C LEU A 391 5.46 -13.06 7.52
N ASP A 392 5.08 -12.96 6.25
CA ASP A 392 4.18 -11.93 5.76
C ASP A 392 2.78 -12.48 5.48
N ARG A 393 1.80 -11.58 5.58
CA ARG A 393 0.40 -11.85 5.32
C ARG A 393 -0.12 -10.87 4.28
N ALA A 394 -0.57 -11.41 3.16
CA ALA A 394 -1.14 -10.62 2.07
C ALA A 394 -2.65 -10.84 1.92
N TYR A 395 -3.43 -9.76 2.01
CA TYR A 395 -4.86 -9.69 1.80
C TYR A 395 -5.12 -9.04 0.43
N ARG A 396 -5.54 -9.86 -0.55
CA ARG A 396 -5.56 -9.50 -1.97
C ARG A 396 -6.96 -9.45 -2.54
N ASP A 397 -7.18 -8.59 -3.53
CA ASP A 397 -8.35 -8.70 -4.41
C ASP A 397 -8.11 -9.77 -5.50
N GLN A 398 -9.19 -10.18 -6.18
CA GLN A 398 -9.15 -11.15 -7.26
C GLN A 398 -8.36 -10.67 -8.48
N ALA A 399 -8.27 -9.35 -8.66
CA ALA A 399 -7.51 -8.75 -9.74
C ALA A 399 -5.99 -8.82 -9.51
N ASP A 400 -5.54 -9.04 -8.26
CA ASP A 400 -4.13 -9.08 -7.91
C ASP A 400 -3.43 -10.36 -8.41
N PRO A 401 -2.22 -10.23 -8.97
CA PRO A 401 -1.36 -11.38 -9.24
C PRO A 401 -1.03 -12.14 -7.94
N ALA A 402 -0.64 -13.40 -8.07
CA ALA A 402 -0.09 -14.16 -6.94
C ALA A 402 1.20 -13.50 -6.45
N THR A 403 1.37 -13.47 -5.13
CA THR A 403 2.47 -12.77 -4.45
C THR A 403 3.40 -13.75 -3.77
N ASP A 404 4.65 -13.33 -3.52
CA ASP A 404 5.64 -14.07 -2.72
C ASP A 404 5.46 -13.75 -1.22
N ALA A 405 4.23 -13.85 -0.71
CA ALA A 405 3.96 -13.79 0.74
C ALA A 405 3.69 -15.21 1.29
N GLU A 406 4.14 -15.50 2.52
CA GLU A 406 3.99 -16.83 3.12
C GLU A 406 2.52 -17.23 3.32
N LEU A 407 1.67 -16.27 3.70
CA LEU A 407 0.24 -16.44 3.84
C LEU A 407 -0.49 -15.44 2.96
N SER A 408 -1.36 -15.94 2.07
CA SER A 408 -2.19 -15.09 1.23
C SER A 408 -3.66 -15.47 1.29
N HIS A 409 -4.49 -14.46 1.56
CA HIS A 409 -5.94 -14.54 1.49
C HIS A 409 -6.44 -13.71 0.31
N VAL A 410 -7.35 -14.28 -0.47
CA VAL A 410 -7.98 -13.57 -1.60
C VAL A 410 -9.42 -13.27 -1.24
N ALA A 411 -9.82 -12.01 -1.37
CA ALA A 411 -11.18 -11.57 -1.18
C ALA A 411 -12.12 -12.33 -2.14
N PRO A 412 -13.26 -12.86 -1.66
CA PRO A 412 -14.29 -13.35 -2.55
C PRO A 412 -14.88 -12.18 -3.35
N PRO A 413 -15.49 -12.43 -4.52
CA PRO A 413 -16.12 -11.37 -5.28
C PRO A 413 -17.25 -10.75 -4.45
N VAL A 414 -17.17 -9.44 -4.22
CA VAL A 414 -18.10 -8.71 -3.37
C VAL A 414 -19.51 -8.77 -3.96
N ALA A 415 -20.48 -9.28 -3.19
CA ALA A 415 -21.88 -9.16 -3.55
C ALA A 415 -22.33 -7.70 -3.35
N PRO A 416 -23.12 -7.10 -4.26
CA PRO A 416 -23.55 -5.72 -4.11
C PRO A 416 -24.49 -5.58 -2.90
N GLY A 417 -24.02 -4.90 -1.86
CA GLY A 417 -24.83 -4.48 -0.71
C GLY A 417 -24.19 -4.74 0.65
N GLY A 418 -23.14 -3.99 0.99
CA GLY A 418 -22.69 -3.89 2.38
C GLY A 418 -23.75 -3.15 3.21
N ARG A 419 -24.09 -3.67 4.40
CA ARG A 419 -25.00 -3.00 5.35
C ARG A 419 -24.30 -2.01 6.27
N VAL A 420 -22.97 -1.99 6.19
CA VAL A 420 -22.12 -0.98 6.84
C VAL A 420 -22.15 0.28 5.96
N GLN A 421 -22.63 1.38 6.52
CA GLN A 421 -22.60 2.71 5.92
C GLN A 421 -21.54 3.53 6.64
N VAL A 422 -20.72 4.26 5.89
CA VAL A 422 -19.71 5.14 6.47
C VAL A 422 -20.14 6.60 6.30
N THR A 423 -20.22 7.33 7.41
CA THR A 423 -20.62 8.74 7.43
C THR A 423 -19.50 9.60 8.01
N GLY A 424 -18.93 10.49 7.21
CA GLY A 424 -17.86 11.40 7.63
C GLY A 424 -17.32 12.22 6.47
N THR A 425 -16.12 12.74 6.65
CA THR A 425 -15.29 13.31 5.59
C THR A 425 -14.97 12.25 4.51
N PRO A 426 -14.75 12.65 3.26
CA PRO A 426 -14.32 11.73 2.20
C PRO A 426 -13.10 10.90 2.61
N GLU A 427 -12.11 11.53 3.22
CA GLU A 427 -10.86 10.91 3.68
C GLU A 427 -11.14 9.84 4.74
N PHE A 428 -11.98 10.16 5.73
CA PHE A 428 -12.44 9.18 6.71
C PHE A 428 -13.16 7.99 6.06
N ALA A 429 -14.01 8.26 5.06
CA ALA A 429 -14.74 7.20 4.38
C ALA A 429 -13.81 6.26 3.61
N GLU A 430 -12.80 6.79 2.91
CA GLU A 430 -11.81 5.97 2.21
C GLU A 430 -10.98 5.14 3.19
N ARG A 431 -10.61 5.73 4.32
CA ARG A 431 -9.88 5.02 5.37
C ARG A 431 -10.67 3.85 5.95
N VAL A 432 -11.93 4.07 6.34
CA VAL A 432 -12.77 3.00 6.89
C VAL A 432 -13.04 1.93 5.83
N GLU A 433 -13.23 2.31 4.57
CA GLU A 433 -13.39 1.31 3.49
C GLU A 433 -12.12 0.48 3.30
N SER A 434 -10.93 1.07 3.43
CA SER A 434 -9.67 0.33 3.41
C SER A 434 -9.61 -0.72 4.54
N ASP A 435 -10.03 -0.37 5.76
CA ASP A 435 -10.13 -1.33 6.88
C ASP A 435 -11.17 -2.43 6.58
N LEU A 436 -12.30 -2.07 5.98
CA LEU A 436 -13.34 -3.03 5.58
C LEU A 436 -12.86 -3.96 4.46
N ASP A 437 -12.01 -3.50 3.54
CA ASP A 437 -11.42 -4.34 2.49
C ASP A 437 -10.52 -5.42 3.07
N LEU A 438 -9.70 -5.08 4.08
CA LEU A 438 -8.95 -6.08 4.86
C LEU A 438 -9.92 -7.09 5.49
N LEU A 439 -10.99 -6.63 6.15
CA LEU A 439 -11.96 -7.54 6.79
C LEU A 439 -12.66 -8.44 5.76
N ARG A 440 -12.97 -7.95 4.56
CA ARG A 440 -13.56 -8.75 3.46
C ARG A 440 -12.57 -9.80 2.92
N ALA A 441 -11.28 -9.50 2.91
CA ALA A 441 -10.22 -10.43 2.54
C ALA A 441 -9.85 -11.41 3.67
N SER A 442 -10.09 -11.05 4.93
CA SER A 442 -9.80 -11.84 6.13
C SER A 442 -10.80 -12.98 6.38
N PRO A 443 -10.36 -14.21 6.69
CA PRO A 443 -11.25 -15.26 7.20
C PRO A 443 -12.05 -14.86 8.45
N THR A 444 -11.40 -14.22 9.42
CA THR A 444 -12.02 -13.76 10.68
C THR A 444 -12.95 -12.58 10.40
N GLY A 445 -12.47 -11.59 9.63
CA GLY A 445 -13.25 -10.45 9.14
C GLY A 445 -14.53 -10.86 8.42
N ARG A 446 -14.44 -11.77 7.44
CA ARG A 446 -15.62 -12.27 6.71
C ARG A 446 -16.64 -12.93 7.60
N ARG A 447 -16.20 -13.63 8.64
CA ARG A 447 -17.12 -14.27 9.57
C ARG A 447 -17.90 -13.22 10.35
N MET A 448 -17.22 -12.22 10.91
CA MET A 448 -17.87 -11.10 11.61
C MET A 448 -18.88 -10.40 10.71
N LEU A 449 -18.45 -9.98 9.51
CA LEU A 449 -19.32 -9.28 8.57
C LEU A 449 -20.56 -10.11 8.19
N ALA A 450 -20.40 -11.43 8.00
CA ALA A 450 -21.53 -12.31 7.69
C ALA A 450 -22.52 -12.48 8.86
N GLU A 451 -22.02 -12.54 10.10
CA GLU A 451 -22.87 -12.63 11.30
C GLU A 451 -23.63 -11.31 11.54
N LEU A 452 -22.98 -10.17 11.32
CA LEU A 452 -23.61 -8.85 11.37
C LEU A 452 -24.70 -8.69 10.31
N ASP A 453 -24.41 -9.08 9.06
CA ASP A 453 -25.41 -9.06 7.98
C ASP A 453 -26.64 -9.93 8.33
N ALA A 454 -26.42 -11.10 8.92
CA ALA A 454 -27.50 -12.00 9.37
C ALA A 454 -28.31 -11.42 10.54
N GLY A 455 -27.66 -10.73 11.49
CA GLY A 455 -28.32 -10.05 12.59
C GLY A 455 -29.20 -8.89 12.12
N LEU A 456 -28.67 -8.05 11.21
CA LEU A 456 -29.38 -6.91 10.62
C LEU A 456 -30.54 -7.34 9.70
N ASP A 457 -30.50 -8.54 9.13
CA ASP A 457 -31.63 -9.15 8.40
C ASP A 457 -32.81 -9.55 9.30
N GLY A 458 -32.57 -9.72 10.59
CA GLY A 458 -33.59 -10.08 11.58
C GLY A 458 -34.44 -8.91 12.11
N GLY A 459 -34.16 -7.68 11.65
CA GLY A 459 -34.80 -6.44 12.09
C GLY A 459 -36.33 -6.43 11.96
N ASP A 460 -36.98 -5.85 12.97
CA ASP A 460 -38.39 -5.89 13.31
C ASP A 460 -39.30 -5.02 12.43
N GLY A 461 -39.18 -5.17 11.11
CA GLY A 461 -40.06 -4.56 10.10
C GLY A 461 -41.52 -5.04 10.23
N TRP A 462 -42.27 -4.43 11.14
CA TRP A 462 -43.69 -4.72 11.38
C TRP A 462 -44.60 -4.13 10.28
N LEU A 463 -44.12 -3.15 9.52
CA LEU A 463 -44.85 -2.55 8.40
C LEU A 463 -44.22 -2.91 7.03
N PRO A 464 -45.04 -3.16 6.00
CA PRO A 464 -44.54 -3.32 4.64
C PRO A 464 -43.95 -2.00 4.14
N GLY A 465 -42.62 -1.90 4.11
CA GLY A 465 -41.87 -0.71 3.68
C GLY A 465 -40.65 -0.37 4.55
N ASP A 466 -40.55 -0.94 5.74
CA ASP A 466 -39.35 -0.82 6.58
C ASP A 466 -38.26 -1.70 5.96
N GLY A 467 -37.21 -1.08 5.44
CA GLY A 467 -36.05 -1.78 4.89
C GLY A 467 -35.26 -2.49 5.99
N PRO A 468 -34.27 -3.34 5.64
CA PRO A 468 -33.36 -3.91 6.63
C PRO A 468 -32.63 -2.81 7.41
N ASP A 469 -32.27 -3.10 8.66
CA ASP A 469 -31.43 -2.20 9.46
C ASP A 469 -30.01 -2.11 8.87
N THR A 470 -29.35 -0.99 9.12
CA THR A 470 -27.99 -0.69 8.66
C THR A 470 -27.11 -0.40 9.85
N LEU A 471 -25.83 -0.77 9.76
CA LEU A 471 -24.79 -0.37 10.70
C LEU A 471 -24.12 0.91 10.18
N GLU A 472 -24.13 1.99 10.95
CA GLU A 472 -23.42 3.22 10.61
C GLU A 472 -22.07 3.27 11.32
N VAL A 473 -20.99 3.50 10.58
CA VAL A 473 -19.68 3.90 11.13
C VAL A 473 -19.53 5.41 10.89
N ARG A 474 -19.55 6.18 11.98
CA ARG A 474 -19.61 7.64 11.96
C ARG A 474 -18.31 8.24 12.47
N GLU A 475 -17.79 9.23 11.75
CA GLU A 475 -16.57 9.95 12.13
C GLU A 475 -16.73 10.73 13.43
N LEU A 476 -15.71 10.66 14.28
CA LEU A 476 -15.57 11.49 15.47
C LEU A 476 -14.55 12.62 15.26
N PRO A 477 -14.69 13.75 15.99
CA PRO A 477 -13.62 14.72 16.11
C PRO A 477 -12.35 14.07 16.65
N SER A 478 -11.18 14.48 16.16
CA SER A 478 -9.91 13.89 16.59
C SER A 478 -9.67 13.98 18.10
N GLY A 479 -9.15 12.89 18.70
CA GLY A 479 -8.94 12.74 20.14
C GLY A 479 -10.18 12.25 20.91
N SER A 480 -11.21 11.79 20.20
CA SER A 480 -12.40 11.19 20.81
C SER A 480 -12.19 9.70 21.05
N ALA A 481 -12.77 9.14 22.11
CA ALA A 481 -12.74 7.70 22.31
C ALA A 481 -13.68 7.01 21.31
N ASN A 482 -13.18 5.97 20.65
CA ASN A 482 -14.00 5.04 19.86
C ASN A 482 -15.02 4.38 20.76
N GLY A 483 -16.21 4.16 20.21
CA GLY A 483 -17.26 3.50 20.97
C GLY A 483 -18.49 3.19 20.16
N PHE A 484 -19.08 2.06 20.51
CA PHE A 484 -20.41 1.67 20.10
C PHE A 484 -21.48 2.36 20.96
N ALA A 485 -22.43 3.03 20.29
CA ALA A 485 -23.63 3.56 20.93
C ALA A 485 -24.70 2.45 20.98
N GLY A 486 -24.65 1.64 22.03
CA GLY A 486 -25.66 0.63 22.34
C GLY A 486 -26.09 0.69 23.80
N VAL A 487 -27.41 0.73 23.98
CA VAL A 487 -28.15 0.58 25.24
C VAL A 487 -28.21 1.81 26.15
N ASP A 488 -29.05 2.79 25.77
CA ASP A 488 -29.95 3.52 26.69
C ASP A 488 -30.95 4.42 25.92
N GLY A 489 -31.97 3.81 25.32
CA GLY A 489 -33.18 4.53 24.87
C GLY A 489 -33.00 5.59 23.76
N ASP A 490 -31.88 5.61 23.07
CA ASP A 490 -31.63 6.50 21.94
C ASP A 490 -32.21 5.94 20.63
N THR A 491 -32.54 6.82 19.70
CA THR A 491 -33.14 6.49 18.39
C THR A 491 -32.15 5.90 17.39
N ASP A 492 -30.86 5.87 17.74
CA ASP A 492 -29.73 5.55 16.87
C ASP A 492 -29.21 4.12 17.15
N ARG A 493 -30.02 3.10 16.83
CA ARG A 493 -29.61 1.68 16.91
C ARG A 493 -28.53 1.40 15.85
N HIS A 494 -27.42 0.76 16.22
CA HIS A 494 -26.31 0.35 15.34
C HIS A 494 -25.43 1.49 14.79
N VAL A 495 -24.87 2.34 15.67
CA VAL A 495 -23.86 3.34 15.30
C VAL A 495 -22.53 3.07 16.03
N ILE A 496 -21.46 2.89 15.26
CA ILE A 496 -20.06 2.92 15.73
C ILE A 496 -19.54 4.34 15.52
N SER A 497 -19.10 4.99 16.59
CA SER A 497 -18.38 6.26 16.48
C SER A 497 -16.88 5.98 16.44
N TYR A 498 -16.19 6.41 15.37
CA TYR A 498 -14.83 5.99 15.04
C TYR A 498 -13.91 7.18 14.70
N GLU A 499 -12.74 7.20 15.33
CA GLU A 499 -11.54 7.95 14.99
C GLU A 499 -10.44 6.94 14.63
N PRO A 500 -9.94 6.93 13.38
CA PRO A 500 -8.90 6.01 12.93
C PRO A 500 -7.48 6.44 13.34
N GLY A 501 -7.29 7.72 13.66
CA GLY A 501 -5.98 8.27 14.02
C GLY A 501 -5.66 7.99 15.48
N PHE A 502 -4.87 6.95 15.78
CA PHE A 502 -4.38 6.79 17.14
C PHE A 502 -2.98 6.16 17.22
N GLN A 503 -2.09 6.87 17.90
CA GLN A 503 -0.82 6.34 18.41
C GLN A 503 -1.07 5.64 19.75
N GLY A 504 -0.65 4.38 19.89
CA GLY A 504 -0.59 3.71 21.19
C GLY A 504 -1.68 2.68 21.46
N LEU A 505 -2.22 2.02 20.42
CA LEU A 505 -3.00 0.80 20.64
C LEU A 505 -2.13 -0.23 21.39
N PRO A 506 -2.58 -0.77 22.54
CA PRO A 506 -1.81 -1.74 23.30
C PRO A 506 -1.39 -2.90 22.39
N GLY A 507 -0.10 -3.19 22.33
CA GLY A 507 0.43 -4.32 21.55
C GLY A 507 0.58 -4.10 20.04
N GLY A 508 0.53 -2.85 19.56
CA GLY A 508 0.91 -2.48 18.18
C GLY A 508 -0.06 -2.99 17.11
N ALA A 509 -1.37 -3.04 17.40
CA ALA A 509 -2.34 -3.45 16.40
C ALA A 509 -2.71 -2.31 15.44
N PRO A 510 -3.06 -2.63 14.19
CA PRO A 510 -3.56 -1.66 13.23
C PRO A 510 -4.97 -1.17 13.60
N PRO A 511 -5.40 0.01 13.11
CA PRO A 511 -6.71 0.58 13.42
C PRO A 511 -7.92 -0.33 13.10
N VAL A 512 -7.81 -1.22 12.10
CA VAL A 512 -8.83 -2.23 11.81
C VAL A 512 -9.15 -3.15 13.00
N ALA A 513 -8.19 -3.41 13.90
CA ALA A 513 -8.45 -4.19 15.10
C ALA A 513 -9.41 -3.47 16.06
N VAL A 514 -9.32 -2.14 16.12
CA VAL A 514 -10.25 -1.32 16.91
C VAL A 514 -11.63 -1.31 16.28
N LEU A 515 -11.70 -1.15 14.96
CA LEU A 515 -12.98 -1.27 14.25
C LEU A 515 -13.61 -2.64 14.53
N TYR A 516 -12.81 -3.72 14.50
CA TYR A 516 -13.28 -5.07 14.81
C TYR A 516 -13.77 -5.25 16.25
N HIS A 517 -13.12 -4.60 17.23
CA HIS A 517 -13.59 -4.55 18.62
C HIS A 517 -14.98 -3.92 18.71
N GLU A 518 -15.20 -2.79 18.05
CA GLU A 518 -16.52 -2.15 18.04
C GLU A 518 -17.57 -2.98 17.30
N LEU A 519 -17.20 -3.70 16.22
CA LEU A 519 -18.07 -4.65 15.54
C LEU A 519 -18.49 -5.82 16.45
N ALA A 520 -17.61 -6.26 17.36
CA ALA A 520 -17.92 -7.30 18.34
C ALA A 520 -19.03 -6.85 19.31
N HIS A 521 -19.01 -5.59 19.74
CA HIS A 521 -20.10 -5.01 20.55
C HIS A 521 -21.42 -4.93 19.78
N VAL A 522 -21.40 -4.51 18.51
CA VAL A 522 -22.61 -4.51 17.66
C VAL A 522 -23.19 -5.92 17.54
N TRP A 523 -22.34 -6.92 17.38
CA TRP A 523 -22.77 -8.32 17.28
C TRP A 523 -23.44 -8.80 18.57
N ASP A 524 -22.86 -8.52 19.74
CA ASP A 524 -23.45 -8.88 21.04
C ASP A 524 -24.82 -8.23 21.25
N ASP A 525 -25.00 -6.96 20.85
CA ASP A 525 -26.29 -6.26 20.89
C ASP A 525 -27.33 -6.95 19.97
N LEU A 526 -26.95 -7.24 18.72
CA LEU A 526 -27.81 -7.93 17.75
C LEU A 526 -28.19 -9.35 18.20
N ALA A 527 -27.28 -10.07 18.86
CA ALA A 527 -27.50 -11.42 19.36
C ALA A 527 -28.27 -11.46 20.70
N GLY A 528 -28.48 -10.31 21.34
CA GLY A 528 -29.08 -10.23 22.68
C GLY A 528 -28.17 -10.83 23.76
N HIS A 529 -26.86 -10.67 23.61
CA HIS A 529 -25.82 -11.19 24.50
C HIS A 529 -25.05 -10.07 25.23
N ASP A 530 -25.43 -8.81 25.04
CA ASP A 530 -24.83 -7.70 25.79
C ASP A 530 -24.99 -7.89 27.32
N ARG A 531 -23.90 -7.60 28.04
CA ARG A 531 -23.79 -7.76 29.50
C ARG A 531 -23.51 -6.40 30.16
N PRO A 532 -24.48 -5.46 30.17
CA PRO A 532 -24.27 -4.18 30.81
C PRO A 532 -24.11 -4.34 32.33
N GLY A 533 -22.96 -3.89 32.86
CA GLY A 533 -22.74 -3.73 34.31
C GLY A 533 -22.11 -4.90 35.07
N ALA A 534 -21.69 -5.98 34.40
CA ALA A 534 -20.77 -6.95 35.01
C ALA A 534 -19.33 -6.40 34.89
N HIS A 535 -18.50 -6.62 35.91
CA HIS A 535 -17.24 -5.88 36.09
C HIS A 535 -16.08 -6.80 36.47
N SER A 536 -14.97 -6.62 35.76
CA SER A 536 -13.72 -7.33 35.98
C SER A 536 -13.17 -7.15 37.39
N ARG A 537 -12.70 -8.26 37.95
CA ARG A 537 -11.93 -8.27 39.19
C ARG A 537 -10.46 -7.91 38.97
N ASP A 538 -9.96 -8.03 37.75
CA ASP A 538 -8.51 -8.07 37.48
C ASP A 538 -7.97 -6.81 36.83
N ASP A 539 -8.79 -6.09 36.05
CA ASP A 539 -8.36 -4.90 35.32
C ASP A 539 -9.12 -3.64 35.73
N LEU A 540 -8.43 -2.51 35.67
CA LEU A 540 -9.00 -1.17 35.82
C LEU A 540 -8.89 -0.38 34.51
N MET A 541 -9.93 0.37 34.17
CA MET A 541 -9.88 1.40 33.12
C MET A 541 -10.12 2.78 33.71
N TRP A 542 -9.60 3.80 33.03
CA TRP A 542 -9.91 5.18 33.34
C TRP A 542 -11.20 5.59 32.63
N ASP A 543 -12.20 6.07 33.37
CA ASP A 543 -13.50 6.50 32.81
C ASP A 543 -13.60 8.02 32.57
N GLY A 544 -12.50 8.74 32.70
CA GLY A 544 -12.46 10.21 32.66
C GLY A 544 -12.49 10.87 34.04
N ALA A 545 -12.97 10.17 35.08
CA ALA A 545 -13.08 10.69 36.44
C ALA A 545 -12.27 9.89 37.47
N GLY A 546 -12.03 8.60 37.21
CA GLY A 546 -11.31 7.70 38.10
C GLY A 546 -10.96 6.37 37.45
N TRP A 547 -10.20 5.55 38.19
CA TRP A 547 -9.94 4.16 37.82
C TRP A 547 -11.08 3.28 38.30
N VAL A 548 -11.82 2.68 37.37
CA VAL A 548 -12.98 1.82 37.61
C VAL A 548 -12.72 0.41 37.11
N PRO A 549 -13.36 -0.63 37.69
CA PRO A 549 -13.33 -1.98 37.11
C PRO A 549 -13.74 -1.98 35.63
N VAL A 550 -12.96 -2.66 34.78
CA VAL A 550 -13.33 -2.84 33.36
C VAL A 550 -14.66 -3.59 33.25
N PRO A 551 -15.65 -3.11 32.48
CA PRO A 551 -16.88 -3.86 32.21
C PRO A 551 -16.58 -5.18 31.48
N ASP A 552 -17.28 -6.27 31.83
CA ASP A 552 -17.05 -7.57 31.23
C ASP A 552 -17.33 -7.57 29.72
N ARG A 553 -18.27 -6.76 29.23
CA ARG A 553 -18.51 -6.59 27.78
C ARG A 553 -17.24 -6.22 27.00
N GLU A 554 -16.37 -5.38 27.58
CA GLU A 554 -15.11 -4.99 26.93
C GLU A 554 -14.13 -6.16 26.90
N ARG A 555 -14.11 -6.98 27.96
CA ARG A 555 -13.28 -8.19 28.02
C ARG A 555 -13.79 -9.24 27.03
N VAL A 556 -15.10 -9.39 26.92
CA VAL A 556 -15.76 -10.29 25.97
C VAL A 556 -15.41 -9.90 24.52
N ALA A 557 -15.58 -8.64 24.16
CA ALA A 557 -15.22 -8.12 22.84
C ALA A 557 -13.73 -8.32 22.49
N VAL A 558 -12.83 -8.17 23.47
CA VAL A 558 -11.41 -8.51 23.26
C VAL A 558 -11.18 -10.01 23.10
N GLY A 559 -12.00 -10.85 23.75
CA GLY A 559 -11.77 -12.29 23.87
C GLY A 559 -10.84 -12.63 25.03
N LEU A 560 -11.04 -11.97 26.17
CA LEU A 560 -10.40 -12.28 27.44
C LEU A 560 -11.30 -13.18 28.29
N PRO A 561 -10.72 -14.00 29.19
CA PRO A 561 -11.49 -14.73 30.18
C PRO A 561 -12.32 -13.79 31.08
N ILE A 562 -13.55 -14.19 31.41
CA ILE A 562 -14.45 -13.51 32.35
C ILE A 562 -14.95 -14.47 33.43
N ASP A 563 -15.35 -13.93 34.58
CA ASP A 563 -16.09 -14.64 35.64
C ASP A 563 -17.59 -14.63 35.28
N ASP A 564 -18.03 -15.61 34.49
CA ASP A 564 -19.37 -15.60 33.91
C ASP A 564 -20.47 -16.09 34.86
N ASP A 565 -20.12 -16.71 36.00
CA ASP A 565 -21.06 -17.23 37.00
C ASP A 565 -21.00 -16.49 38.36
N GLY A 566 -20.05 -15.57 38.53
CA GLY A 566 -19.82 -14.79 39.73
C GLY A 566 -19.25 -15.63 40.89
N ASP A 567 -18.91 -16.89 40.65
CA ASP A 567 -18.32 -17.81 41.63
C ASP A 567 -16.80 -17.66 41.60
N PRO A 568 -16.17 -17.11 42.65
CA PRO A 568 -14.71 -16.93 42.71
C PRO A 568 -13.93 -18.26 42.72
N THR A 569 -14.60 -19.41 42.72
CA THR A 569 -14.01 -20.74 42.67
C THR A 569 -14.07 -21.39 41.29
N THR A 570 -14.87 -20.86 40.36
CA THR A 570 -14.87 -21.28 38.96
C THR A 570 -13.73 -20.58 38.22
N PRO A 571 -12.92 -21.27 37.41
CA PRO A 571 -11.90 -20.61 36.60
C PRO A 571 -12.54 -19.73 35.52
N ASP A 572 -12.06 -18.50 35.39
CA ASP A 572 -12.40 -17.61 34.30
C ASP A 572 -12.19 -18.29 32.94
N ARG A 573 -13.12 -18.07 32.03
CA ARG A 573 -13.13 -18.65 30.69
C ARG A 573 -13.62 -17.63 29.66
N LEU A 574 -13.36 -17.90 28.39
CA LEU A 574 -14.00 -17.15 27.30
C LEU A 574 -15.52 -17.29 27.42
N ASP A 575 -16.25 -16.21 27.14
CA ASP A 575 -17.71 -16.22 27.20
C ASP A 575 -18.26 -17.27 26.23
N PRO A 576 -19.01 -18.29 26.70
CA PRO A 576 -19.60 -19.29 25.82
C PRO A 576 -20.62 -18.73 24.83
N HIS A 577 -21.13 -17.52 25.07
CA HIS A 577 -22.08 -16.81 24.20
C HIS A 577 -21.39 -15.92 23.17
N HIS A 578 -20.09 -15.66 23.29
CA HIS A 578 -19.30 -14.89 22.32
C HIS A 578 -18.15 -15.74 21.75
N PRO A 579 -18.34 -16.39 20.60
CA PRO A 579 -17.32 -17.25 20.01
C PRO A 579 -16.00 -16.51 19.75
N TYR A 580 -14.87 -17.13 20.09
CA TYR A 580 -13.54 -16.52 19.91
C TYR A 580 -13.31 -15.88 18.53
N PRO A 581 -13.72 -16.47 17.39
CA PRO A 581 -13.52 -15.82 16.09
C PRO A 581 -14.28 -14.51 15.87
N LEU A 582 -15.12 -14.07 16.80
CA LEU A 582 -15.81 -12.78 16.75
C LEU A 582 -15.17 -11.75 17.70
N THR A 583 -14.01 -12.06 18.28
CA THR A 583 -13.30 -11.17 19.21
C THR A 583 -12.11 -10.46 18.57
N GLU A 584 -11.69 -9.33 19.16
CA GLU A 584 -10.50 -8.58 18.77
C GLU A 584 -9.26 -9.49 18.70
N ASN A 585 -9.04 -10.33 19.72
CA ASN A 585 -7.87 -11.21 19.77
C ASN A 585 -7.84 -12.25 18.65
N ALA A 586 -8.99 -12.70 18.13
CA ALA A 586 -8.99 -13.59 16.97
C ALA A 586 -8.49 -12.90 15.71
N LEU A 587 -8.89 -11.64 15.47
CA LEU A 587 -8.35 -10.87 14.35
C LEU A 587 -6.86 -10.60 14.56
N ARG A 588 -6.44 -10.25 15.78
CA ARG A 588 -5.03 -10.01 16.12
C ARG A 588 -4.16 -11.25 15.87
N ASP A 589 -4.62 -12.43 16.30
CA ASP A 589 -3.96 -13.70 16.02
C ASP A 589 -3.84 -13.96 14.52
N GLU A 590 -4.89 -13.68 13.76
CA GLU A 590 -4.88 -13.82 12.30
C GLU A 590 -3.84 -12.91 11.67
N LEU A 591 -3.81 -11.63 12.08
CA LEU A 591 -2.85 -10.63 11.60
C LEU A 591 -1.42 -10.87 12.10
N GLY A 592 -1.23 -11.74 13.09
CA GLY A 592 0.07 -11.99 13.71
C GLY A 592 0.57 -10.89 14.63
N VAL A 593 -0.32 -9.98 15.03
CA VAL A 593 -0.03 -8.97 16.04
C VAL A 593 -0.31 -9.53 17.43
N SER A 594 0.34 -8.98 18.45
CA SER A 594 0.23 -9.53 19.80
C SER A 594 -1.21 -9.44 20.33
N ALA A 595 -1.74 -10.56 20.81
CA ALA A 595 -3.04 -10.61 21.47
C ALA A 595 -3.01 -9.78 22.77
N ARG A 596 -4.08 -9.03 23.02
CA ARG A 596 -4.28 -8.30 24.27
C ARG A 596 -4.39 -9.32 25.40
N GLN A 597 -3.61 -9.09 26.45
CA GLN A 597 -3.66 -9.89 27.68
C GLN A 597 -4.56 -9.23 28.74
N THR A 598 -4.75 -7.92 28.64
CA THR A 598 -5.66 -7.12 29.48
C THR A 598 -6.38 -6.09 28.61
N TYR A 599 -7.54 -5.64 29.08
CA TYR A 599 -8.20 -4.49 28.45
C TYR A 599 -7.65 -3.19 29.02
N GLY A 600 -7.64 -3.10 30.36
CA GLY A 600 -7.15 -1.96 31.11
C GLY A 600 -5.78 -2.20 31.74
N THR A 601 -5.48 -1.41 32.77
CA THR A 601 -4.30 -1.60 33.61
C THR A 601 -4.58 -2.74 34.60
N PRO A 602 -3.68 -3.73 34.74
CA PRO A 602 -3.84 -4.77 35.75
C PRO A 602 -3.97 -4.16 37.15
N ARG A 603 -4.91 -4.64 37.97
CA ARG A 603 -4.91 -4.32 39.40
C ARG A 603 -3.63 -4.85 40.01
N GLY A 604 -2.79 -3.95 40.54
CA GLY A 604 -1.66 -4.34 41.37
C GLY A 604 -2.14 -5.21 42.55
N PRO A 605 -1.29 -6.12 43.07
CA PRO A 605 -1.69 -6.96 44.20
C PRO A 605 -2.08 -6.09 45.39
N ALA A 606 -3.27 -6.36 45.95
CA ALA A 606 -3.80 -5.70 47.14
C ALA A 606 -3.02 -6.07 48.42
#